data_AF-A0AAN6IQL3-F1
#
_entry.id   AF-A0AAN6IQL3-F1
#
_cell.length_a   1.000
_cell.length_b   1.000
_cell.length_c   1.000
_cell.angle_alpha   90.00
_cell.angle_beta   90.00
_cell.angle_gamma   90.00
#
_symmetry.space_group_name_H-M   'P 1'
#
loop_
_entity.id
_entity.type
_entity.pdbx_description
1 polymer ?
#
loop_
_entity_poly.entity_id
_entity_poly.type
_entity_poly.pdbx_seq_one_letter_code
_entity_poly.pdbx_strand_id
1 'polypeptide(L)'
;LFRLTQYIRHHPDPYYTPEPDCCHKLLGHVPLFADPNFAELAQEVDLASLGASFEDIEKLATIFWFTAEFRLCCEDGIIRVCGAGLLSLFGELEYALTEVPTRLEFEPSKAVEQTYPLSDYQPLYFVADSFRDATAKLREFNKTMKRLFQVRYNPHTRSVEVLDSKDKVQRFAQSITN
;
A
#
# COMPACT_ATOMS: atom_id res chain seq x y z
N LEU A 1 -9.47 -8.19 1.35
CA LEU A 1 -10.86 -7.68 1.22
C LEU A 1 -10.77 -6.17 1.39
N PHE A 2 -11.29 -5.38 0.46
CA PHE A 2 -11.20 -3.92 0.56
C PHE A 2 -12.42 -3.33 1.29
N ARG A 3 -12.20 -2.54 2.34
CA ARG A 3 -13.26 -1.88 3.11
C ARG A 3 -13.62 -0.54 2.45
N LEU A 4 -14.88 -0.39 2.08
CA LEU A 4 -15.39 0.77 1.34
C LEU A 4 -16.34 1.60 2.21
N THR A 5 -16.20 2.91 2.14
CA THR A 5 -17.17 3.88 2.64
C THR A 5 -18.26 4.12 1.59
N GLN A 6 -19.48 4.41 2.04
CA GLN A 6 -20.64 4.66 1.17
C GLN A 6 -21.13 6.11 1.22
N TYR A 7 -20.70 6.89 2.22
CA TYR A 7 -21.04 8.29 2.32
C TYR A 7 -20.27 9.13 1.30
N ILE A 8 -20.81 10.29 0.97
CA ILE A 8 -20.23 11.27 0.06
C ILE A 8 -19.75 12.49 0.87
N ARG A 9 -18.64 13.10 0.44
CA ARG A 9 -18.13 14.35 1.03
C ARG A 9 -19.16 15.49 0.98
N HIS A 10 -18.93 16.48 1.84
CA HIS A 10 -19.81 17.64 1.97
C HIS A 10 -19.75 18.54 0.72
N HIS A 11 -20.92 18.91 0.18
CA HIS A 11 -21.06 19.62 -1.09
C HIS A 11 -20.44 21.04 -1.22
N PRO A 12 -20.22 21.85 -0.16
CA PRO A 12 -19.65 23.20 -0.29
C PRO A 12 -18.18 23.20 -0.68
N ASP A 13 -17.46 22.10 -0.44
CA ASP A 13 -16.09 21.93 -0.88
C ASP A 13 -15.92 20.53 -1.50
N PRO A 14 -16.39 20.32 -2.74
CA PRO A 14 -16.35 19.01 -3.37
C PRO A 14 -14.94 18.57 -3.76
N TYR A 15 -13.99 19.51 -3.82
CA TYR A 15 -12.62 19.25 -4.24
C TYR A 15 -11.72 18.79 -3.08
N TYR A 16 -12.18 18.93 -1.84
CA TYR A 16 -11.45 18.53 -0.65
C TYR A 16 -12.31 17.66 0.27
N THR A 17 -11.68 16.68 0.91
CA THR A 17 -12.29 15.98 2.03
C THR A 17 -11.19 15.43 2.94
N PRO A 18 -11.29 15.63 4.27
CA PRO A 18 -10.32 15.08 5.22
C PRO A 18 -10.50 13.57 5.42
N GLU A 19 -11.67 13.03 5.08
CA GLU A 19 -12.01 11.63 5.30
C GLU A 19 -12.23 10.90 3.97
N PRO A 20 -11.86 9.61 3.88
CA PRO A 20 -11.92 8.88 2.63
C PRO A 20 -13.36 8.46 2.28
N ASP A 21 -14.09 9.36 1.62
CA ASP A 21 -15.46 9.15 1.14
C ASP A 21 -15.56 8.16 -0.04
N CYS A 22 -16.78 7.89 -0.51
CA CYS A 22 -17.00 6.92 -1.60
C CYS A 22 -16.34 7.34 -2.92
N CYS A 23 -16.21 8.63 -3.21
CA CYS A 23 -15.48 9.13 -4.38
C CYS A 23 -14.01 8.73 -4.33
N HIS A 24 -13.34 8.95 -3.19
CA HIS A 24 -11.95 8.55 -3.03
C HIS A 24 -11.76 7.04 -3.22
N LYS A 25 -12.70 6.23 -2.70
CA LYS A 25 -12.64 4.78 -2.87
C LYS A 25 -12.87 4.33 -4.32
N LEU A 26 -13.90 4.86 -4.98
CA LEU A 26 -14.28 4.44 -6.34
C LEU A 26 -13.34 4.97 -7.42
N LEU A 27 -12.82 6.19 -7.28
CA LEU A 27 -11.97 6.83 -8.27
C LEU A 27 -10.49 6.59 -8.01
N GLY A 28 -10.07 6.53 -6.74
CA GLY A 28 -8.68 6.30 -6.36
C GLY A 28 -8.33 4.82 -6.34
N HIS A 29 -9.00 4.03 -5.50
CA HIS A 29 -8.57 2.67 -5.22
C HIS A 29 -9.10 1.61 -6.18
N VAL A 30 -10.39 1.65 -6.52
CA VAL A 30 -11.02 0.58 -7.33
C VAL A 30 -10.30 0.35 -8.67
N PRO A 31 -9.85 1.38 -9.42
CA PRO A 31 -9.07 1.17 -10.63
C PRO A 31 -7.73 0.47 -10.37
N LEU A 32 -7.06 0.80 -9.27
CA LEU A 32 -5.80 0.16 -8.89
C LEU A 32 -5.99 -1.31 -8.50
N PHE A 33 -7.09 -1.66 -7.83
CA PHE A 33 -7.40 -3.06 -7.51
C PHE A 33 -7.71 -3.94 -8.73
N ALA A 34 -7.89 -3.36 -9.92
CA ALA A 34 -7.95 -4.12 -11.16
C ALA A 34 -6.54 -4.57 -11.64
N ASP A 35 -5.45 -3.97 -11.14
CA ASP A 35 -4.08 -4.42 -11.37
C ASP A 35 -3.71 -5.53 -10.37
N PRO A 36 -3.39 -6.75 -10.84
CA PRO A 36 -2.93 -7.85 -9.98
C PRO A 36 -1.73 -7.49 -9.10
N ASN A 37 -0.80 -6.64 -9.58
CA ASN A 37 0.39 -6.27 -8.83
C ASN A 37 0.05 -5.37 -7.64
N PHE A 38 -0.92 -4.47 -7.79
CA PHE A 38 -1.42 -3.67 -6.67
C PHE A 38 -2.22 -4.54 -5.68
N ALA A 39 -3.05 -5.45 -6.19
CA ALA A 39 -3.79 -6.38 -5.34
C ALA A 39 -2.84 -7.26 -4.50
N GLU A 40 -1.72 -7.71 -5.09
CA GLU A 40 -0.65 -8.43 -4.38
C GLU A 40 0.02 -7.56 -3.32
N LEU A 41 0.39 -6.32 -3.64
CA LEU A 41 0.95 -5.37 -2.67
C LEU A 41 0.03 -5.19 -1.45
N ALA A 42 -1.25 -4.90 -1.69
CA ALA A 42 -2.23 -4.69 -0.64
C ALA A 42 -2.41 -5.97 0.21
N GLN A 43 -2.46 -7.15 -0.43
CA GLN A 43 -2.54 -8.42 0.27
C GLN A 43 -1.28 -8.69 1.12
N GLU A 44 -0.09 -8.34 0.64
CA GLU A 44 1.15 -8.54 1.38
C GLU A 44 1.21 -7.65 2.63
N VAL A 45 0.75 -6.41 2.55
CA VAL A 45 0.62 -5.54 3.74
C VAL A 45 -0.37 -6.15 4.74
N ASP A 46 -1.54 -6.59 4.28
CA ASP A 46 -2.55 -7.23 5.12
C ASP A 46 -1.98 -8.48 5.83
N LEU A 47 -1.33 -9.38 5.08
CA LEU A 47 -0.75 -10.61 5.64
C LEU A 47 0.42 -10.33 6.58
N ALA A 48 1.21 -9.27 6.33
CA ALA A 48 2.29 -8.84 7.20
C ALA A 48 1.77 -8.34 8.54
N SER A 49 0.61 -7.67 8.56
CA SER A 49 -0.02 -7.13 9.77
C SER A 49 -0.56 -8.21 10.72
N LEU A 50 -0.84 -9.41 10.22
CA LEU A 50 -1.41 -10.50 11.02
C LEU A 50 -0.42 -10.95 12.12
N GLY A 51 -0.78 -10.69 13.36
CA GLY A 51 0.04 -11.02 14.54
C GLY A 51 1.25 -10.10 14.72
N ALA A 52 1.31 -8.96 14.01
CA ALA A 52 2.36 -7.96 14.15
C ALA A 52 2.19 -7.16 15.45
N SER A 53 3.29 -6.57 15.92
CA SER A 53 3.25 -5.61 17.03
C SER A 53 2.58 -4.31 16.59
N PHE A 54 2.14 -3.48 17.55
CA PHE A 54 1.58 -2.16 17.22
C PHE A 54 2.58 -1.28 16.44
N GLU A 55 3.86 -1.30 16.85
CA GLU A 55 4.94 -0.58 16.18
C GLU A 55 5.11 -1.05 14.72
N ASP A 56 5.04 -2.35 14.46
CA ASP A 56 5.15 -2.88 13.10
C ASP A 56 3.89 -2.59 12.27
N ILE A 57 2.71 -2.53 12.88
CA ILE A 57 1.47 -2.09 12.21
C ILE A 57 1.61 -0.63 11.77
N GLU A 58 2.15 0.26 12.60
CA GLU A 58 2.40 1.65 12.21
C GLU A 58 3.39 1.75 11.05
N LYS A 59 4.49 0.97 11.07
CA LYS A 59 5.44 0.89 9.95
C LYS A 59 4.77 0.41 8.66
N LEU A 60 3.96 -0.64 8.73
CA LEU A 60 3.21 -1.16 7.58
C LEU A 60 2.18 -0.15 7.05
N ALA A 61 1.50 0.57 7.94
CA ALA A 61 0.57 1.63 7.56
C ALA A 61 1.30 2.78 6.83
N THR A 62 2.47 3.18 7.31
CA THR A 62 3.32 4.19 6.65
C THR A 62 3.83 3.72 5.29
N ILE A 63 4.24 2.45 5.17
CA ILE A 63 4.61 1.88 3.86
C ILE A 63 3.41 1.88 2.92
N PHE A 64 2.23 1.49 3.40
CA PHE A 64 1.00 1.51 2.60
C PHE A 64 0.64 2.95 2.18
N TRP A 65 0.79 3.93 3.05
CA TRP A 65 0.60 5.34 2.73
C TRP A 65 1.46 5.78 1.54
N PHE A 66 2.76 5.52 1.59
CA PHE A 66 3.69 5.94 0.54
C PHE A 66 3.70 5.08 -0.72
N THR A 67 3.01 3.93 -0.73
CA THR A 67 2.95 3.02 -1.90
C THR A 67 1.57 2.92 -2.54
N ALA A 68 0.50 2.96 -1.74
CA ALA A 68 -0.87 2.82 -2.21
C ALA A 68 -1.62 4.16 -2.26
N GLU A 69 -1.35 5.09 -1.33
CA GLU A 69 -2.11 6.34 -1.23
C GLU A 69 -1.42 7.50 -1.97
N PHE A 70 -0.13 7.74 -1.69
CA PHE A 70 0.63 8.92 -2.15
C PHE A 70 1.91 8.53 -2.89
N ARG A 71 1.78 7.62 -3.86
CA ARG A 71 2.89 7.13 -4.67
C ARG A 71 3.00 7.86 -6.00
N LEU A 72 4.25 8.13 -6.40
CA LEU A 72 4.63 8.50 -7.75
C LEU A 72 5.29 7.32 -8.48
N CYS A 73 5.25 7.34 -9.79
CA CYS A 73 5.87 6.34 -10.66
C CYS A 73 6.60 7.04 -11.80
N CYS A 74 7.67 6.43 -12.31
CA CYS A 74 8.42 6.95 -13.43
C CYS A 74 8.24 6.02 -14.63
N GLU A 75 7.54 6.49 -15.66
CA GLU A 75 7.35 5.76 -16.91
C GLU A 75 8.05 6.53 -18.03
N ASP A 76 9.03 5.91 -18.69
CA ASP A 76 9.82 6.53 -19.77
C ASP A 76 10.47 7.88 -19.39
N GLY A 77 10.89 8.02 -18.13
CA GLY A 77 11.47 9.26 -17.60
C GLY A 77 10.44 10.33 -17.22
N ILE A 78 9.13 10.03 -17.34
CA ILE A 78 8.04 10.94 -16.98
C ILE A 78 7.46 10.51 -15.63
N ILE A 79 7.45 11.45 -14.68
CA ILE A 79 6.78 11.24 -13.40
C ILE A 79 5.27 11.27 -13.58
N ARG A 80 4.60 10.25 -13.05
CA ARG A 80 3.16 10.07 -13.07
C ARG A 80 2.65 9.81 -11.67
N VAL A 81 1.37 10.11 -11.48
CA VAL A 81 0.64 9.83 -10.24
C VAL A 81 0.08 8.42 -10.31
N CYS A 82 0.37 7.63 -9.28
CA CYS A 82 -0.06 6.24 -9.20
C CYS A 82 -0.74 5.86 -7.87
N GLY A 83 -0.79 6.76 -6.89
CA GLY A 83 -1.44 6.54 -5.60
C GLY A 83 -2.94 6.89 -5.61
N ALA A 84 -3.75 6.12 -4.88
CA ALA A 84 -5.20 6.29 -4.78
C ALA A 84 -5.60 7.65 -4.20
N GLY A 85 -4.91 8.11 -3.16
CA GLY A 85 -5.11 9.42 -2.54
C GLY A 85 -4.96 10.53 -3.57
N LEU A 86 -3.82 10.54 -4.28
CA LEU A 86 -3.54 11.51 -5.33
C LEU A 86 -4.55 11.44 -6.48
N LEU A 87 -4.92 10.24 -6.94
CA LEU A 87 -5.91 10.08 -8.03
C LEU A 87 -7.31 10.62 -7.66
N SER A 88 -7.61 10.73 -6.37
CA SER A 88 -8.90 11.23 -5.86
C SER A 88 -8.90 12.69 -5.40
N LEU A 89 -7.73 13.34 -5.38
CA LEU A 89 -7.51 14.68 -4.87
C LEU A 89 -6.87 15.56 -5.95
N PHE A 90 -7.72 16.32 -6.66
CA PHE A 90 -7.28 17.10 -7.83
C PHE A 90 -6.14 18.08 -7.52
N GLY A 91 -6.27 18.86 -6.44
CA GLY A 91 -5.25 19.87 -6.09
C GLY A 91 -3.91 19.24 -5.71
N GLU A 92 -3.93 18.11 -5.01
CA GLU A 92 -2.70 17.44 -4.60
C GLU A 92 -2.05 16.67 -5.77
N LEU A 93 -2.85 16.16 -6.70
CA LEU A 93 -2.36 15.58 -7.95
C LEU A 93 -1.50 16.57 -8.73
N GLU A 94 -2.00 17.79 -8.95
CA GLU A 94 -1.24 18.83 -9.65
C GLU A 94 0.01 19.23 -8.86
N TYR A 95 -0.13 19.43 -7.55
CA TYR A 95 0.98 19.77 -6.66
C TYR A 95 2.10 18.73 -6.69
N ALA A 96 1.78 17.43 -6.65
CA ALA A 96 2.76 16.34 -6.66
C ALA A 96 3.60 16.29 -7.95
N LEU A 97 3.08 16.83 -9.05
CA LEU A 97 3.77 16.93 -10.35
C LEU A 97 4.61 18.20 -10.50
N THR A 98 4.51 19.16 -9.58
CA THR A 98 5.39 20.35 -9.56
C THR A 98 6.81 20.03 -9.07
N GLU A 99 7.72 21.00 -9.16
CA GLU A 99 9.09 20.89 -8.62
C GLU A 99 9.19 21.27 -7.12
N VAL A 100 8.06 21.57 -6.46
CA VAL A 100 8.01 21.98 -5.05
C VAL A 100 8.25 20.80 -4.09
N PRO A 101 7.54 19.65 -4.20
CA PRO A 101 7.73 18.55 -3.27
C PRO A 101 9.02 17.78 -3.55
N THR A 102 9.62 17.26 -2.49
CA THR A 102 10.79 16.39 -2.62
C THR A 102 10.38 15.01 -3.12
N ARG A 103 11.14 14.45 -4.06
CA ARG A 103 10.91 13.11 -4.60
C ARG A 103 12.09 12.22 -4.23
N LEU A 104 11.82 11.10 -3.56
CA LEU A 104 12.82 10.11 -3.20
C LEU A 104 12.48 8.75 -3.82
N GLU A 105 13.50 7.94 -4.08
CA GLU A 105 13.27 6.54 -4.45
C GLU A 105 12.62 5.80 -3.27
N PHE A 106 11.60 4.99 -3.57
CA PHE A 106 10.91 4.19 -2.59
C PHE A 106 11.83 3.13 -1.98
N GLU A 107 12.08 3.27 -0.67
CA GLU A 107 12.78 2.30 0.16
C GLU A 107 12.00 2.14 1.47
N PRO A 108 11.47 0.94 1.80
CA PRO A 108 10.65 0.74 3.00
C PRO A 108 11.32 1.21 4.29
N SER A 109 12.63 0.99 4.45
CA SER A 109 13.40 1.42 5.63
C SER A 109 13.43 2.94 5.80
N LYS A 110 13.43 3.71 4.71
CA LYS A 110 13.36 5.17 4.75
C LYS A 110 11.93 5.65 4.91
N ALA A 111 10.97 4.98 4.24
CA ALA A 111 9.57 5.35 4.28
C ALA A 111 9.01 5.28 5.70
N VAL A 112 9.37 4.26 6.49
CA VAL A 112 8.89 4.11 7.87
C VAL A 112 9.42 5.18 8.84
N GLU A 113 10.53 5.83 8.51
CA GLU A 113 11.10 6.94 9.30
C GLU A 113 10.46 8.30 8.93
N GLN A 114 9.74 8.36 7.81
CA GLN A 114 9.16 9.58 7.29
C GLN A 114 7.83 9.91 8.00
N THR A 115 7.77 11.08 8.61
CA THR A 115 6.51 11.67 9.10
C THR A 115 5.77 12.37 7.96
N TYR A 116 4.45 12.37 8.01
CA TYR A 116 3.61 12.98 6.98
C TYR A 116 2.45 13.77 7.58
N PRO A 117 2.06 14.90 6.96
CA PRO A 117 0.84 15.62 7.33
C PRO A 117 -0.40 14.85 6.84
N LEU A 118 -1.48 14.89 7.62
CA LEU A 118 -2.78 14.32 7.24
C LEU A 118 -3.70 15.34 6.57
N SER A 119 -3.50 16.64 6.85
CA SER A 119 -4.40 17.71 6.43
C SER A 119 -3.83 18.61 5.33
N ASP A 120 -2.52 18.55 5.10
CA ASP A 120 -1.80 19.37 4.12
C ASP A 120 -1.18 18.48 3.03
N TYR A 121 -0.78 19.09 1.92
CA TYR A 121 -0.10 18.37 0.84
C TYR A 121 1.23 17.76 1.31
N GLN A 122 1.55 16.58 0.80
CA GLN A 122 2.77 15.89 1.22
C GLN A 122 4.02 16.69 0.81
N PRO A 123 4.94 16.99 1.74
CA PRO A 123 6.20 17.65 1.39
C PRO A 123 7.16 16.72 0.62
N LEU A 124 6.92 15.40 0.74
CA LEU A 124 7.76 14.36 0.18
C LEU A 124 6.90 13.23 -0.41
N TYR A 125 7.23 12.83 -1.62
CA TYR A 125 6.66 11.66 -2.28
C TYR A 125 7.74 10.62 -2.57
N PHE A 126 7.37 9.35 -2.48
CA PHE A 126 8.21 8.25 -2.91
C PHE A 126 7.87 7.83 -4.34
N VAL A 127 8.91 7.64 -5.15
CA VAL A 127 8.84 7.14 -6.51
C VAL A 127 9.20 5.66 -6.49
N ALA A 128 8.27 4.81 -6.92
CA ALA A 128 8.54 3.39 -7.14
C ALA A 128 8.40 3.04 -8.62
N ASP A 129 9.28 2.19 -9.12
CA ASP A 129 9.29 1.79 -10.53
C ASP A 129 8.03 1.01 -10.91
N SER A 130 7.55 0.15 -10.01
CA SER A 130 6.32 -0.62 -10.21
C SER A 130 5.73 -1.11 -8.88
N PHE A 131 4.46 -1.50 -8.88
CA PHE A 131 3.87 -2.20 -7.74
C PHE A 131 4.59 -3.51 -7.42
N ARG A 132 5.13 -4.20 -8.44
CA ARG A 132 5.91 -5.43 -8.28
C ARG A 132 7.22 -5.17 -7.53
N ASP A 133 7.94 -4.11 -7.88
CA ASP A 133 9.16 -3.69 -7.19
C ASP A 133 8.85 -3.31 -5.73
N ALA A 134 7.83 -2.47 -5.52
CA ALA A 134 7.40 -2.08 -4.17
C ALA A 134 7.04 -3.31 -3.31
N THR A 135 6.36 -4.29 -3.90
CA THR A 135 6.02 -5.57 -3.23
C THR A 135 7.26 -6.38 -2.88
N ALA A 136 8.25 -6.45 -3.77
CA ALA A 136 9.51 -7.13 -3.50
C ALA A 136 10.28 -6.46 -2.36
N LYS A 137 10.41 -5.11 -2.39
CA LYS A 137 11.04 -4.35 -1.31
C LYS A 137 10.31 -4.53 0.02
N LEU A 138 8.96 -4.53 0.02
CA LEU A 138 8.15 -4.83 1.21
C LEU A 138 8.42 -6.25 1.74
N ARG A 139 8.49 -7.26 0.88
CA ARG A 139 8.80 -8.64 1.30
C ARG A 139 10.17 -8.77 1.96
N GLU A 140 11.19 -8.06 1.45
CA GLU A 140 12.50 -8.00 2.09
C GLU A 140 12.44 -7.28 3.44
N PHE A 141 11.74 -6.15 3.52
CA PHE A 141 11.52 -5.43 4.77
C PHE A 141 10.83 -6.30 5.82
N ASN A 142 9.82 -7.09 5.41
CA ASN A 142 9.07 -7.99 6.29
C ASN A 142 9.93 -9.06 6.95
N LYS A 143 11.08 -9.44 6.35
CA LYS A 143 12.03 -10.38 6.96
C LYS A 143 12.77 -9.78 8.17
N THR A 144 12.83 -8.45 8.27
CA THR A 144 13.47 -7.75 9.39
C THR A 144 12.55 -7.61 10.59
N MET A 145 11.23 -7.71 10.38
CA MET A 145 10.22 -7.66 11.44
C MET A 145 10.22 -8.96 12.25
N LYS A 146 10.05 -8.84 13.57
CA LYS A 146 9.98 -10.00 14.47
C LYS A 146 8.60 -10.65 14.37
N ARG A 147 8.53 -11.89 13.88
CA ARG A 147 7.28 -12.67 13.81
C ARG A 147 7.44 -14.01 14.47
N LEU A 148 6.42 -14.43 15.22
CA LEU A 148 6.36 -15.74 15.89
C LEU A 148 6.05 -16.88 14.91
N PHE A 149 5.39 -16.56 13.80
CA PHE A 149 4.97 -17.51 12.78
C PHE A 149 4.87 -16.80 11.42
N GLN A 150 4.93 -17.60 10.36
CA GLN A 150 4.60 -17.13 9.01
C GLN A 150 3.14 -17.45 8.69
N VAL A 151 2.54 -16.68 7.80
CA VAL A 151 1.17 -16.89 7.34
C VAL A 151 1.14 -16.97 5.82
N ARG A 152 0.16 -17.70 5.31
CA ARG A 152 -0.16 -17.77 3.89
C ARG A 152 -1.67 -17.67 3.69
N TYR A 153 -2.08 -17.01 2.62
CA TYR A 153 -3.46 -17.04 2.18
C TYR A 153 -3.72 -18.27 1.29
N ASN A 154 -4.76 -19.04 1.62
CA ASN A 154 -5.27 -20.11 0.76
C ASN A 154 -6.47 -19.58 -0.05
N PRO A 155 -6.33 -19.40 -1.38
CA PRO A 155 -7.40 -18.83 -2.21
C PRO A 155 -8.60 -19.78 -2.40
N HIS A 156 -8.40 -21.09 -2.28
CA HIS A 156 -9.47 -22.08 -2.46
C HIS A 156 -10.45 -22.08 -1.28
N THR A 157 -9.92 -22.04 -0.06
CA THR A 157 -10.72 -22.02 1.18
C THR A 157 -10.99 -20.60 1.69
N ARG A 158 -10.33 -19.59 1.11
CA ARG A 158 -10.36 -18.19 1.53
C ARG A 158 -9.95 -18.01 3.00
N SER A 159 -9.00 -18.82 3.47
CA SER A 159 -8.52 -18.82 4.86
C SER A 159 -7.04 -18.46 4.96
N VAL A 160 -6.62 -18.00 6.14
CA VAL A 160 -5.21 -17.81 6.47
C VAL A 160 -4.69 -19.06 7.16
N GLU A 161 -3.59 -19.61 6.65
CA GLU A 161 -2.89 -20.77 7.19
C GLU A 161 -1.62 -20.30 7.92
N VAL A 162 -1.44 -20.77 9.15
CA VAL A 162 -0.25 -20.48 9.96
C VAL A 162 0.80 -21.55 9.72
N LEU A 163 1.99 -21.13 9.28
CA LEU A 163 3.17 -21.96 9.05
C LEU A 163 4.12 -21.85 10.24
N ASP A 164 3.84 -22.62 11.29
CA ASP A 164 4.56 -22.64 12.57
C ASP A 164 5.32 -23.97 12.83
N SER A 165 5.19 -24.96 11.93
CA SER A 165 5.81 -26.27 12.08
C SER A 165 6.37 -26.80 10.76
N LYS A 166 7.40 -27.66 10.87
CA LYS A 166 8.02 -28.31 9.70
C LYS A 166 7.00 -29.10 8.87
N ASP A 167 6.07 -29.81 9.53
CA ASP A 167 5.05 -30.60 8.85
C ASP A 167 4.13 -29.75 7.98
N LYS A 168 3.71 -28.58 8.49
CA LYS A 168 2.85 -27.64 7.73
C LYS A 168 3.62 -27.07 6.53
N VAL A 169 4.90 -26.72 6.72
CA VAL A 169 5.77 -26.24 5.63
C VAL A 169 5.99 -27.34 4.57
N GLN A 170 6.18 -28.59 4.98
CA GLN A 170 6.35 -29.72 4.05
C GLN A 170 5.08 -30.02 3.25
N ARG A 171 3.91 -30.06 3.90
CA ARG A 171 2.62 -30.24 3.22
C ARG A 171 2.38 -29.13 2.19
N PHE A 172 2.78 -27.92 2.53
CA PHE A 172 2.73 -26.80 1.60
C PHE A 172 3.71 -26.97 0.44
N ALA A 173 4.97 -27.32 0.68
CA ALA A 173 5.94 -27.54 -0.41
C ALA A 173 5.45 -28.61 -1.40
N GLN A 174 4.82 -29.68 -0.91
CA GLN A 174 4.21 -30.72 -1.74
C GLN A 174 3.03 -30.20 -2.57
N SER A 175 2.24 -29.26 -2.06
CA SER A 175 1.08 -28.71 -2.80
C SER A 175 1.46 -27.70 -3.89
N ILE A 176 2.67 -27.14 -3.88
CA ILE A 176 3.19 -26.28 -4.95
C ILE A 176 3.78 -27.12 -6.10
N THR A 177 4.24 -28.34 -5.80
CA THR A 177 4.93 -29.19 -6.78
C THR A 177 3.95 -29.96 -7.69
N ASN A 178 2.66 -29.97 -7.32
CA ASN A 178 1.56 -30.56 -8.08
C ASN A 178 0.74 -29.48 -8.79
#